data_AF-A0A5K1FVA5-F1
#
_entry.id   AF-A0A5K1FVA5-F1
#
_cell.length_a   1.000
_cell.length_b   1.000
_cell.length_c   1.000
_cell.angle_alpha   90.00
_cell.angle_beta   90.00
_cell.angle_gamma   90.00
#
_symmetry.space_group_name_H-M   'P 1'
#
loop_
_entity.id
_entity.type
_entity.pdbx_description
1 polymer ?
#
loop_
_entity_poly.entity_id
_entity_poly.type
_entity_poly.pdbx_seq_one_letter_code
_entity_poly.pdbx_strand_id
1 'polypeptide(L)' 'TIATVCMFLAGKVEETPRPLKDVILVSYEIIYKKDPAAVQRIKQK' A
#
# COMPACT_ATOMS: atom_id res chain seq x y z
N THR A 1 -4.74 -6.67 -4.35
CA THR A 1 -5.69 -6.64 -3.23
C THR A 1 -5.37 -7.67 -2.16
N ILE A 2 -5.34 -8.98 -2.46
CA ILE A 2 -5.03 -10.02 -1.44
C ILE A 2 -3.67 -9.77 -0.76
N ALA A 3 -2.62 -9.50 -1.55
CA ALA A 3 -1.29 -9.18 -1.02
C ALA A 3 -1.29 -7.98 -0.04
N THR A 4 -2.06 -6.93 -0.35
CA THR A 4 -2.22 -5.73 0.48
C THR A 4 -2.88 -6.06 1.82
N VAL A 5 -3.91 -6.93 1.81
CA VAL A 5 -4.60 -7.36 3.04
C VAL A 5 -3.68 -8.22 3.89
N CYS A 6 -2.95 -9.17 3.31
CA CYS A 6 -2.00 -10.01 4.04
C CYS A 6 -0.90 -9.17 4.70
N MET A 7 -0.34 -8.20 3.99
CA MET A 7 0.74 -7.34 4.51
C MET A 7 0.25 -6.42 5.65
N PHE A 8 -0.99 -5.91 5.56
CA PHE A 8 -1.58 -5.13 6.64
C PHE A 8 -1.84 -5.99 7.89
N LEU A 9 -2.42 -7.18 7.72
CA LEU A 9 -2.67 -8.09 8.83
C LEU A 9 -1.37 -8.58 9.48
N ALA A 10 -0.34 -8.87 8.69
CA ALA A 10 0.98 -9.26 9.19
C ALA A 10 1.57 -8.19 10.12
N GLY A 11 1.51 -6.90 9.74
CA GLY A 11 1.98 -5.81 10.61
C GLY A 11 1.21 -5.71 11.93
N LYS A 12 -0.08 -6.09 11.96
CA LYS A 12 -0.85 -6.15 13.21
C LYS A 12 -0.47 -7.35 14.09
N VAL A 13 -0.05 -8.46 13.49
CA VAL A 13 0.35 -9.68 14.20
C VAL A 13 1.79 -9.58 14.72
N GLU A 14 2.68 -8.97 13.94
CA GLU A 14 4.10 -8.77 14.30
C GLU A 14 4.32 -7.56 15.22
N GLU A 15 3.26 -6.95 15.77
CA GLU A 15 3.34 -5.73 16.59
C GLU A 15 4.08 -4.56 15.89
N THR A 16 4.10 -4.59 14.55
CA THR A 16 4.67 -3.53 13.68
C THR A 16 3.56 -2.88 12.86
N PRO A 17 2.60 -2.19 13.53
CA PRO A 17 1.42 -1.68 12.86
C PRO A 17 1.82 -0.64 11.82
N ARG A 18 1.72 -1.01 10.53
CA ARG A 18 1.80 -0.05 9.43
C ARG A 18 0.41 0.53 9.19
N PRO A 19 0.28 1.87 9.09
CA PRO A 19 -0.99 2.49 8.73
C PRO A 19 -1.52 1.91 7.42
N LEU A 20 -2.82 1.63 7.34
CA LEU A 20 -3.44 1.12 6.12
C LEU A 20 -3.16 2.01 4.90
N LYS A 21 -3.08 3.34 5.12
CA LYS A 21 -2.70 4.34 4.12
C LYS A 21 -1.33 4.03 3.48
N ASP A 22 -0.34 3.66 4.29
CA ASP A 22 1.00 3.32 3.80
C ASP A 22 1.00 2.02 3.00
N VAL A 23 0.31 1.00 3.52
CA VAL A 23 0.24 -0.32 2.84
C VAL A 23 -0.45 -0.19 1.48
N ILE A 24 -1.48 0.65 1.39
CA ILE A 24 -2.17 0.97 0.13
C ILE A 24 -1.25 1.74 -0.82
N LEU A 25 -0.53 2.76 -0.33
CA LEU A 25 0.34 3.58 -1.16
C LEU A 25 1.49 2.77 -1.77
N VAL A 26 2.16 1.96 -0.95
CA VAL A 26 3.22 1.04 -1.39
C VAL A 26 2.68 -0.01 -2.35
N SER A 27 1.51 -0.61 -2.06
CA SER A 27 0.89 -1.57 -2.97
C SER A 27 0.57 -0.95 -4.32
N TYR A 28 0.04 0.28 -4.33
CA TYR A 28 -0.31 0.99 -5.55
C TYR A 28 0.93 1.35 -6.37
N GLU A 29 2.01 1.78 -5.72
CA GLU A 29 3.29 2.04 -6.39
C GLU A 29 3.88 0.77 -7.01
N ILE A 30 3.79 -0.38 -6.32
CA ILE A 30 4.26 -1.67 -6.84
C ILE A 30 3.40 -2.13 -8.04
N ILE A 31 2.07 -2.04 -7.92
CA ILE A 31 1.13 -2.47 -8.97
C ILE A 31 1.28 -1.60 -10.22
N TYR A 32 1.47 -0.29 -10.05
CA TYR A 32 1.53 0.68 -11.13
C TYR A 32 2.94 1.22 -11.37
N LYS A 33 3.98 0.42 -11.08
CA LYS A 33 5.39 0.83 -11.19
C LYS A 33 5.79 1.40 -12.56
N LYS A 34 5.10 1.01 -13.63
CA LYS A 34 5.33 1.51 -15.00
C LYS A 34 4.59 2.82 -15.32
N ASP A 35 3.70 3.27 -14.45
CA ASP A 35 2.89 4.47 -14.61
C ASP A 35 3.26 5.50 -13.53
N PRO A 36 4.17 6.44 -13.84
CA PRO A 36 4.60 7.46 -12.87
C PRO A 36 3.46 8.40 -12.42
N ALA A 37 2.37 8.51 -13.18
CA ALA A 37 1.21 9.31 -12.80
C ALA A 37 0.30 8.61 -11.77
N ALA A 38 0.48 7.30 -11.56
CA ALA A 38 -0.25 6.54 -10.54
C ALA A 38 -0.02 7.10 -9.13
N VAL A 39 1.24 7.40 -8.77
CA VAL A 39 1.60 7.94 -7.45
C VAL A 39 0.96 9.33 -7.23
N GLN A 40 0.87 10.16 -8.26
CA GLN A 40 0.19 11.45 -8.15
C GLN A 40 -1.32 11.31 -7.97
N ARG A 41 -1.98 10.39 -8.68
CA ARG A 41 -3.43 10.18 -8.57
C ARG A 41 -3.85 9.69 -7.18
N ILE A 42 -3.08 8.80 -6.57
CA ILE A 42 -3.41 8.26 -5.24
C ILE A 42 -3.10 9.26 -4.10
N LYS A 43 -2.22 10.24 -4.34
CA LYS A 43 -1.91 11.31 -3.40
C LYS A 43 -2.83 12.54 -3.52
N GLN A 44 -3.62 12.65 -4.59
CA GLN A 44 -4.52 13.79 -4.87
C GLN A 44 -5.92 13.67 -4.23
N LYS A 45 -6.16 12.71 -3.32
CA LYS A 45 -7.42 12.57 -2.59
C LYS A 45 -7.24 12.76 -1.09
#